data_AF-A0A349EHP8-F1
#
_entry.id   AF-A0A349EHP8-F1
#
_cell.length_a   1.000
_cell.length_b   1.000
_cell.length_c   1.000
_cell.angle_alpha   90.00
_cell.angle_beta   90.00
_cell.angle_gamma   90.00
#
_symmetry.space_group_name_H-M   'P 1'
#
loop_
_entity.id
_entity.type
_entity.pdbx_description
1 polymer ?
#
loop_
_entity_poly.entity_id
_entity_poly.type
_entity_poly.pdbx_seq_one_letter_code
_entity_poly.pdbx_strand_id
1 'polypeptide(L)' 'MIEANVSKEGILSMRVPERYRGKRVQVSIRDAEKPVSLQWSALTRILDQLDQLDLPRRSHQQILDDLRADRDA' A
#
# COMPACT_ATOMS: atom_id res chain seq x y z
N MET A 1 -21.26 -11.54 -24.01
CA MET A 1 -20.53 -11.83 -22.77
C MET A 1 -19.23 -12.50 -23.15
N ILE A 2 -18.10 -12.01 -22.64
CA ILE A 2 -16.80 -12.69 -22.74
C ILE A 2 -16.64 -13.39 -21.40
N GLU A 3 -16.47 -14.71 -21.44
CA GLU A 3 -16.21 -15.49 -20.23
C GLU A 3 -14.70 -15.48 -19.99
N ALA A 4 -14.28 -15.01 -18.82
CA ALA A 4 -12.88 -14.96 -18.42
C ALA A 4 -12.71 -15.58 -17.04
N ASN A 5 -11.67 -16.39 -16.88
CA ASN A 5 -11.29 -16.99 -15.60
C ASN A 5 -9.81 -16.75 -15.35
N VAL A 6 -9.46 -16.50 -14.08
CA VAL A 6 -8.07 -16.33 -13.64
C VAL A 6 -7.70 -17.53 -12.78
N SER A 7 -6.64 -18.24 -13.15
CA SER A 7 -6.15 -19.38 -12.39
C SER A 7 -5.42 -18.93 -11.10
N LYS A 8 -5.12 -19.87 -10.20
CA LYS A 8 -4.37 -19.56 -8.96
C LYS A 8 -2.94 -19.08 -9.23
N GLU A 9 -2.42 -19.42 -10.39
CA GLU A 9 -1.11 -19.10 -10.94
C GLU A 9 -1.12 -17.75 -11.67
N GLY A 10 -2.26 -17.05 -11.69
CA GLY A 10 -2.40 -15.72 -12.29
C GLY A 10 -2.61 -15.73 -13.81
N ILE A 11 -2.92 -16.87 -14.41
CA ILE A 11 -3.15 -16.96 -15.87
C ILE A 11 -4.60 -16.57 -16.18
N LEU A 12 -4.78 -15.52 -16.99
CA LEU A 12 -6.07 -15.11 -17.51
C LEU A 12 -6.43 -15.92 -18.77
N SER A 13 -7.43 -16.79 -18.65
CA SER A 13 -8.02 -17.50 -19.78
C SER A 13 -9.35 -16.87 -20.17
N MET A 14 -9.53 -16.53 -21.45
CA MET A 14 -10.80 -15.99 -21.96
C MET A 14 -11.32 -16.80 -23.14
N ARG A 15 -12.64 -16.99 -23.20
CA ARG A 15 -13.31 -17.55 -24.37
C ARG A 15 -13.94 -16.41 -25.16
N VAL A 16 -13.38 -16.13 -26.34
CA VAL A 16 -13.89 -15.09 -27.24
C VAL A 16 -15.04 -15.66 -28.09
N PRO A 17 -16.25 -15.08 -28.01
CA PRO A 17 -17.38 -15.50 -28.84
C PRO A 17 -17.07 -15.36 -30.35
N GLU A 18 -17.64 -16.23 -31.18
CA GLU A 18 -17.30 -16.30 -32.62
C GLU A 18 -17.47 -14.96 -33.36
N ARG A 19 -18.47 -14.15 -32.98
CA ARG A 19 -18.72 -12.80 -33.54
C ARG A 19 -17.56 -11.81 -33.42
N TYR A 20 -16.56 -12.10 -32.59
CA TYR A 20 -15.37 -11.26 -32.39
C TYR A 20 -14.08 -11.89 -32.94
N ARG A 21 -14.14 -13.07 -33.58
CA ARG A 21 -12.97 -13.64 -34.28
C ARG A 21 -12.51 -12.70 -35.39
N GLY A 22 -11.19 -12.59 -35.55
CA GLY A 22 -10.57 -11.69 -36.55
C GLY A 22 -10.63 -10.20 -36.20
N LYS A 23 -11.26 -9.81 -35.09
CA LYS A 23 -11.29 -8.42 -34.61
C LYS A 23 -10.23 -8.21 -33.52
N ARG A 24 -9.70 -6.98 -33.42
CA ARG A 24 -8.82 -6.59 -32.31
C ARG A 24 -9.64 -6.44 -31.03
N VAL A 25 -9.19 -7.08 -29.96
CA VAL A 25 -9.78 -6.98 -28.63
C VAL A 25 -8.71 -6.45 -27.68
N GLN A 26 -9.05 -5.43 -26.89
CA GLN A 26 -8.18 -4.89 -25.85
C GLN A 26 -8.60 -5.47 -24.50
N VAL A 27 -7.62 -5.95 -23.75
CA VAL A 27 -7.80 -6.47 -22.39
C VAL A 27 -7.03 -5.54 -21.46
N SER A 28 -7.68 -5.06 -20.41
CA SER A 28 -7.06 -4.21 -19.41
C SER A 28 -7.28 -4.83 -18.03
N ILE A 29 -6.18 -5.21 -17.39
CA ILE A 29 -6.17 -5.72 -16.03
C ILE A 29 -5.82 -4.53 -15.14
N ARG A 30 -6.66 -4.23 -14.16
CA ARG A 30 -6.37 -3.25 -13.12
C ARG A 30 -6.23 -4.00 -11.82
N ASP A 31 -5.19 -3.67 -11.06
CA ASP A 31 -5.14 -4.09 -9.67
C ASP A 31 -6.35 -3.47 -8.97
N ALA A 32 -7.17 -4.31 -8.35
CA ALA A 32 -8.07 -3.79 -7.35
C ALA A 32 -7.20 -3.15 -6.28
N GLU A 33 -7.40 -1.85 -6.02
CA GLU A 33 -6.75 -1.18 -4.89
C GLU A 33 -6.92 -2.10 -3.68
N LYS A 34 -5.81 -2.66 -3.19
CA LYS A 34 -5.84 -3.39 -1.93
C LYS A 34 -6.42 -2.39 -0.94
N PRO A 35 -7.54 -2.70 -0.24
CA PRO A 35 -7.99 -1.83 0.83
C PRO A 35 -6.79 -1.64 1.74
N VAL A 36 -6.35 -0.39 1.87
CA VAL A 36 -5.22 0.00 2.72
C VAL A 36 -5.45 -0.72 4.04
N SER A 37 -4.57 -1.66 4.35
CA SER A 37 -4.82 -2.67 5.37
C SER A 37 -5.28 -1.97 6.64
N LEU A 38 -6.34 -2.48 7.29
CA LEU A 38 -6.87 -1.97 8.57
C LEU A 38 -5.76 -1.69 9.62
N GLN A 39 -4.63 -2.40 9.47
CA GLN A 39 -3.40 -2.22 10.25
C GLN A 39 -2.76 -0.83 10.07
N TRP A 40 -2.73 -0.29 8.86
CA TRP A 40 -2.20 1.05 8.60
C TRP A 40 -3.09 2.14 9.20
N SER A 41 -4.41 2.02 9.07
CA SER A 41 -5.32 2.97 9.74
C SER A 41 -5.21 2.93 11.26
N ALA A 42 -4.93 1.76 11.84
CA ALA A 42 -4.70 1.63 13.28
C ALA A 42 -3.38 2.29 13.71
N LEU A 43 -2.31 2.10 12.91
CA LEU A 43 -1.02 2.75 13.14
C LEU A 43 -1.11 4.27 13.04
N THR A 44 -1.75 4.81 12.00
CA THR A 44 -1.94 6.26 11.84
C THR A 44 -2.68 6.86 13.03
N ARG A 45 -3.74 6.20 13.51
CA ARG A 45 -4.50 6.67 14.68
C ARG A 45 -3.65 6.73 15.95
N ILE A 46 -2.74 5.78 16.16
CA ILE A 46 -1.83 5.79 17.31
C ILE A 46 -0.83 6.95 17.19
N LEU A 47 -0.30 7.19 16.00
CA LEU A 47 0.61 8.31 15.74
C LEU A 47 -0.08 9.67 15.95
N ASP A 48 -1.33 9.82 15.48
CA ASP A 48 -2.12 11.03 15.70
C ASP A 48 -2.40 11.28 17.19
N GLN A 49 -2.62 10.22 17.98
CA GLN A 49 -2.77 10.33 19.43
C GLN A 49 -1.48 10.75 20.12
N LEU A 50 -0.33 10.26 19.64
CA LEU A 50 0.98 10.67 20.15
C LEU A 50 1.30 12.13 19.80
N ASP A 51 0.89 12.62 18.64
CA ASP A 51 1.06 14.03 18.26
C ASP A 51 0.16 15.00 19.04
N GLN A 52 -0.99 14.52 19.55
CA GLN A 52 -1.88 15.29 20.42
C GLN A 52 -1.42 15.34 21.88
N LEU A 53 -0.61 14.36 22.31
CA LEU A 53 0.12 14.49 23.54
C LEU A 53 1.19 15.55 23.27
N ASP A 54 1.18 16.64 24.04
CA ASP A 54 2.18 17.70 23.99
C ASP A 54 3.52 17.18 24.54
N LEU A 55 4.03 16.14 23.87
CA LEU A 55 5.29 15.50 24.14
C LEU A 55 6.35 16.55 23.86
N PRO A 56 7.34 16.73 24.75
CA PRO A 56 8.43 17.64 24.48
C PRO A 56 9.13 17.16 23.19
N ARG A 57 8.83 17.84 22.08
CA ARG A 57 9.49 17.60 20.81
C ARG A 57 10.94 18.01 21.01
N ARG A 58 11.81 17.02 21.16
CA ARG A 58 13.25 17.26 21.25
C ARG A 58 13.66 18.03 20.01
N SER A 59 14.25 19.20 20.22
CA SER A 59 14.85 19.93 19.11
C SER A 59 15.97 19.09 18.52
N HIS A 60 16.27 19.31 17.23
CA HIS A 60 17.40 18.66 16.58
C HIS A 60 18.71 18.83 17.36
N GLN A 61 18.92 19.98 18.00
CA GLN A 61 20.07 20.21 18.87
C GLN A 61 20.07 19.32 20.12
N GLN A 62 18.94 19.17 20.81
CA GLN A 62 18.82 18.27 21.97
C GLN A 62 19.11 16.81 21.61
N ILE A 63 18.69 16.36 20.43
CA ILE A 63 19.00 14.99 19.97
C ILE A 63 20.51 14.82 19.77
N LEU A 64 21.18 15.80 19.17
CA LEU A 64 22.61 15.74 18.92
C LEU A 64 23.44 15.85 20.21
N ASP A 65 23.00 16.64 21.18
CA ASP A 65 23.68 16.77 22.46
C ASP A 65 23.55 15.49 23.30
N ASP A 66 22.36 14.88 23.35
CA ASP A 66 22.16 13.57 24.02
C ASP A 66 23.06 12.47 23.41
N LEU A 67 23.10 12.37 22.07
CA LEU A 67 23.93 11.38 21.38
C LEU A 67 25.43 11.60 21.59
N ARG A 68 25.86 12.85 21.80
CA ARG A 68 27.26 13.16 22.15
C ARG A 68 27.55 12.81 23.60
N ALA A 69 26.64 13.10 24.52
CA ALA A 69 26.76 12.75 25.93
C ALA A 69 26.86 11.22 26.14
N ASP A 70 26.06 10.43 25.41
CA ASP A 70 26.12 8.95 25.45
C ASP A 70 27.44 8.38 24.89
N ARG A 71 28.07 9.08 23.94
CA ARG A 71 29.35 8.68 23.35
C ARG A 71 30.55 9.00 24.23
N ASP A 72 30.46 10.09 24.99
CA ASP A 72 31.55 10.59 25.84
C ASP A 72 31.43 10.08 27.30
N ALA A 73 30.46 9.21 27.59
CA ALA A 73 30.24 8.48 28.86
C ALA A 73 30.89 7.08 28.83
#